data_AF-A0A679I625-F1
#
_entry.id   AF-A0A679I625-F1
#
_cell.length_a   1.000
_cell.length_b   1.000
_cell.length_c   1.000
_cell.angle_alpha   90.00
_cell.angle_beta   90.00
_cell.angle_gamma   90.00
#
_symmetry.space_group_name_H-M   'P 1'
#
loop_
_entity.id
_entity.type
_entity.pdbx_description
1 polymer ?
#
loop_
_entity_poly.entity_id
_entity_poly.type
_entity_poly.pdbx_seq_one_letter_code
_entity_poly.pdbx_strand_id
1 'polypeptide(L)' 'MTGKWKQFKGELKKKWGAFTDDDLLEIEGSSDKLEGKIQERYGDRREEVKDWVDQWFDSHASDGKKSKS' A
#
# COMPACT_ATOMS: atom_id res chain seq x y z
N MET A 1 7.66 -7.29 12.27
CA MET A 1 6.64 -6.62 11.42
C MET A 1 7.15 -6.25 10.01
N THR A 2 8.46 -6.31 9.73
CA THR A 2 9.09 -5.94 8.44
C THR A 2 8.80 -6.89 7.25
N GLY A 3 8.42 -8.15 7.53
CA GLY A 3 8.15 -9.14 6.47
C GLY A 3 6.93 -8.79 5.61
N LYS A 4 5.82 -8.36 6.24
CA LYS A 4 4.59 -7.99 5.55
C LYS A 4 4.79 -6.76 4.66
N TRP A 5 5.52 -5.74 5.14
CA TRP A 5 5.85 -4.56 4.34
C TRP A 5 6.66 -4.91 3.08
N LYS A 6 7.62 -5.85 3.21
CA LYS A 6 8.41 -6.32 2.06
C LYS A 6 7.57 -7.04 1.01
N GLN A 7 6.52 -7.77 1.42
CA GLN A 7 5.56 -8.39 0.50
C GLN A 7 4.65 -7.34 -0.14
N PHE A 8 4.11 -6.43 0.67
CA PHE A 8 3.27 -5.31 0.23
C PHE A 8 3.94 -4.51 -0.88
N LYS A 9 5.17 -4.05 -0.65
CA LYS A 9 5.88 -3.20 -1.62
C LYS A 9 6.12 -3.91 -2.95
N GLY A 10 6.33 -5.24 -2.93
CA GLY A 10 6.50 -6.04 -4.13
C GLY A 10 5.22 -6.12 -4.95
N GLU A 11 4.08 -6.33 -4.29
CA GLU A 11 2.76 -6.37 -4.93
C GLU A 11 2.32 -4.97 -5.40
N LEU A 12 2.54 -3.94 -4.57
CA LEU A 12 2.26 -2.55 -4.89
C LEU A 12 3.03 -2.15 -6.16
N LYS A 13 4.34 -2.42 -6.24
CA LYS A 13 5.15 -2.14 -7.44
C LYS A 13 4.68 -2.91 -8.68
N LYS A 14 4.30 -4.18 -8.54
CA LYS A 14 3.79 -4.98 -9.67
C LYS A 14 2.49 -4.43 -10.23
N LYS A 15 1.56 -4.05 -9.35
CA LYS A 15 0.23 -3.56 -9.75
C LYS A 15 0.27 -2.08 -10.16
N TRP A 16 1.07 -1.29 -9.46
CA TRP A 16 1.19 0.14 -9.58
C TRP A 16 2.62 0.52 -9.95
N GLY A 17 2.98 0.22 -11.20
CA GLY A 17 4.35 0.39 -11.72
C GLY A 17 4.93 1.80 -11.73
N ALA A 18 4.18 2.82 -11.31
CA ALA A 18 4.70 4.17 -11.10
C ALA A 18 5.40 4.34 -9.73
N PHE A 19 5.17 3.43 -8.78
CA PHE A 19 5.97 3.39 -7.55
C PHE A 19 7.34 2.78 -7.83
N THR A 20 8.39 3.52 -7.51
CA THR A 20 9.78 3.04 -7.59
C THR A 20 10.21 2.43 -6.26
N ASP A 21 11.31 1.68 -6.27
CA ASP A 21 11.88 1.14 -5.03
C ASP A 21 12.26 2.26 -4.04
N ASP A 22 12.62 3.44 -4.53
CA ASP A 22 12.94 4.61 -3.73
C ASP A 22 11.71 5.17 -3.01
N ASP A 23 10.60 5.35 -3.74
CA ASP A 23 9.32 5.77 -3.13
C ASP A 23 8.91 4.80 -2.01
N LEU A 24 9.04 3.49 -2.26
CA LEU A 24 8.67 2.42 -1.32
C LEU A 24 9.60 2.33 -0.11
N LEU A 25 10.86 2.75 -0.26
CA LEU A 25 11.81 2.90 0.84
C LEU A 25 11.45 4.13 1.68
N GLU A 26 11.18 5.27 1.05
CA GLU A 26 10.80 6.49 1.75
C GLU A 26 9.53 6.32 2.59
N ILE A 27 8.55 5.58 2.06
CA ILE A 27 7.29 5.30 2.75
C ILE A 27 7.55 4.53 4.06
N GLU A 28 8.46 3.56 4.07
CA GLU A 28 8.84 2.77 5.25
C GLU A 28 7.66 2.22 6.09
N GLY A 29 6.50 1.96 5.47
CA GLY A 29 5.29 1.52 6.17
C GLY A 29 4.47 2.63 6.83
N SER A 30 4.82 3.90 6.64
CA SER A 30 4.05 5.05 7.09
C SER A 30 2.88 5.35 6.14
N SER A 31 1.66 5.28 6.66
CA SER A 31 0.43 5.56 5.88
C SER A 31 0.38 6.99 5.35
N ASP A 32 0.90 7.96 6.10
CA ASP A 32 0.94 9.37 5.71
C ASP A 32 1.85 9.58 4.49
N LYS A 33 3.06 9.03 4.54
CA LYS A 33 3.99 9.05 3.41
C LYS A 33 3.45 8.29 2.20
N LEU A 34 2.77 7.17 2.43
CA LEU A 34 2.11 6.41 1.36
C LEU A 34 1.06 7.25 0.66
N GLU A 35 0.17 7.94 1.40
CA GLU A 35 -0.85 8.80 0.80
C GLU A 35 -0.24 9.97 0.02
N GLY A 36 0.81 10.60 0.55
CA GLY A 36 1.57 11.63 -0.16
C GLY A 36 2.12 11.13 -1.50
N LYS A 37 2.80 9.98 -1.50
CA LYS A 37 3.34 9.37 -2.72
C LYS A 37 2.26 8.93 -3.70
N ILE A 38 1.14 8.41 -3.20
CA ILE A 38 -0.03 8.09 -4.04
C ILE A 38 -0.52 9.34 -4.74
N GLN A 39 -0.66 10.46 -4.04
CA GLN A 39 -1.11 11.71 -4.63
C GLN A 39 -0.11 12.26 -5.67
N GLU A 40 1.19 12.16 -5.40
CA GLU A 40 2.25 12.60 -6.33
C GLU A 40 2.32 11.75 -7.62
N ARG A 41 2.10 10.44 -7.53
CA ARG A 41 2.24 9.50 -8.66
C ARG A 41 0.92 9.21 -9.39
N TYR A 42 -0.18 9.21 -8.65
CA TYR A 42 -1.50 8.74 -9.07
C TYR A 42 -2.60 9.73 -8.65
N GLY A 43 -2.39 11.04 -8.78
CA GLY A 43 -3.39 12.04 -8.39
C GLY A 43 -4.79 11.78 -8.97
N ASP A 44 -4.88 11.28 -10.21
CA ASP A 44 -6.12 10.86 -10.89
C ASP A 44 -6.72 9.55 -10.38
N ARG A 45 -5.90 8.65 -9.82
CA ARG A 45 -6.28 7.29 -9.38
C ARG A 45 -6.04 7.06 -7.89
N ARG A 46 -5.93 8.15 -7.12
CA ARG A 46 -5.61 8.10 -5.69
C ARG A 46 -6.55 7.17 -4.94
N GLU A 47 -7.85 7.27 -5.23
CA GLU A 47 -8.89 6.47 -4.59
C GLU A 47 -8.72 4.98 -4.91
N GLU A 48 -8.45 4.63 -6.17
CA GLU A 48 -8.23 3.23 -6.56
C GLU A 48 -6.98 2.63 -5.89
N VAL A 49 -5.89 3.41 -5.80
CA VAL A 49 -4.67 2.95 -5.13
C VAL A 49 -4.95 2.78 -3.64
N LYS A 50 -5.59 3.77 -3.00
CA LYS A 50 -5.91 3.74 -1.58
C LYS A 50 -6.83 2.57 -1.21
N ASP A 51 -7.85 2.31 -2.02
CA ASP A 51 -8.76 1.19 -1.83
C ASP A 51 -8.02 -0.16 -1.95
N TRP A 52 -7.17 -0.31 -2.96
CA TRP A 52 -6.36 -1.53 -3.10
C TRP A 52 -5.41 -1.73 -1.91
N VAL A 53 -4.80 -0.66 -1.41
CA VAL A 53 -3.92 -0.70 -0.23
C VAL A 53 -4.70 -1.18 1.00
N ASP A 54 -5.88 -0.61 1.25
CA ASP A 54 -6.74 -0.98 2.37
C ASP A 54 -7.13 -2.46 2.28
N GLN A 55 -7.58 -2.91 1.11
CA GLN A 55 -7.91 -4.32 0.85
C GLN A 55 -6.72 -5.26 1.06
N TRP A 56 -5.51 -4.86 0.62
CA TRP A 56 -4.31 -5.66 0.81
C TRP A 56 -4.02 -5.83 2.30
N PHE A 57 -4.06 -4.74 3.07
CA PHE A 57 -3.83 -4.80 4.51
C PHE A 57 -4.93 -5.56 5.24
N ASP A 58 -6.21 -5.41 4.88
CA ASP A 58 -7.32 -6.18 5.46
C ASP A 58 -7.15 -7.70 5.23
N SER A 59 -6.83 -8.09 3.99
CA SER A 59 -6.61 -9.49 3.62
C SER A 59 -5.39 -10.10 4.32
N HIS A 60 -4.35 -9.30 4.60
CA HIS A 60 -3.11 -9.77 5.21
C HIS A 60 -2.99 -9.44 6.72
N ALA A 61 -3.94 -8.69 7.29
CA ALA A 61 -4.09 -8.45 8.73
C ALA A 61 -4.87 -9.58 9.41
N SER A 62 -5.62 -10.36 8.64
CA SER A 62 -6.43 -11.49 9.11
C SER A 62 -5.60 -12.74 9.48
N ASP A 63 -4.70 -12.58 10.46
CA ASP A 63 -4.51 -13.58 11.53
C ASP A 63 -5.13 -12.95 12.79
N GLY A 64 -6.46 -12.75 12.77
CA GLY A 64 -7.13 -11.97 13.81
C GLY A 64 -8.41 -11.28 13.37
N LYS A 65 -9.46 -12.08 13.13
CA LYS A 65 -10.89 -11.67 13.14
C LYS A 65 -11.40 -10.87 11.92
N LYS A 66 -12.02 -11.60 10.99
CA LYS A 66 -13.11 -11.11 10.12
C LYS A 66 -14.12 -10.29 10.94
N SER A 67 -14.58 -9.15 10.41
CA SER A 67 -16.00 -8.74 10.35
C SER A 67 -16.09 -7.29 9.84
N LYS A 68 -16.48 -7.09 8.57
CA LYS A 68 -17.28 -5.93 8.17
C LYS A 68 -18.63 -6.47 7.72
N SER A 69 -19.59 -6.43 8.65
CA SER A 69 -21.02 -6.35 8.35
C SER A 69 -21.37 -4.93 7.96
#